data_AF-A0A2H3ST25-F1
#
_entry.id   AF-A0A2H3ST25-F1
#
_cell.length_a   1.000
_cell.length_b   1.000
_cell.length_c   1.000
_cell.angle_alpha   90.00
_cell.angle_beta   90.00
_cell.angle_gamma   90.00
#
_symmetry.space_group_name_H-M   'P 1'
#
loop_
_entity.id
_entity.type
_entity.pdbx_description
1 polymer ?
#
loop_
_entity_poly.entity_id
_entity_poly.type
_entity_poly.pdbx_seq_one_letter_code
_entity_poly.pdbx_strand_id
1 'polypeptide(L)'
;MSLNSALERLPAELHKEIASYLVASNSTKSIHSLASTCKRCFNIFAPFAVQTYRSSEIPKERSQSRNRNLQFLHHIAISHPELVRHVQTLDLRDWGLKSDGTESGLAIRDDEWPVYKRLVDETFPSEGESEIRKQWVKLLEEEWEDALMALLLAVCTNIKTLIYRIPKKSSIFLRVLNAGVSNQNGAEPGGSFPRLQNITQKPNIMSKSRWFLYDPSNNESSEFKFDEDFIKILQMPSLRSYECNGMTLAGDMDKEVLDKLPRRSVSIESLSITDSNCQFSSLNALVAVCRGLQAFTSTRAREKPITLEMTARNIVRALIPHSDTLEYLHLDSNKTWRLAYVLDQETFWSYVGVELKQLHRLKHLKVVIEALKGLFNVFEAVMDENWEMPPPPPFADCIPEQLECLEIRNCTIEDLPQITEFAEALENFPKLRSARFVFSDDPIECGWEEKPKDLIFDMNRPSSEAVQLVKDLYDQK
;
A
#
# COMPACT_ATOMS: atom_id res chain seq x y z
N MET A 1 -0.04 -15.02 -45.59
CA MET A 1 -0.42 -15.84 -44.41
C MET A 1 -0.88 -14.87 -43.34
N SER A 2 -2.10 -14.97 -42.82
CA SER A 2 -2.54 -14.03 -41.77
C SER A 2 -1.81 -14.36 -40.46
N LEU A 3 -1.48 -13.34 -39.66
CA LEU A 3 -0.80 -13.52 -38.37
C LEU A 3 -1.54 -14.54 -37.48
N ASN A 4 -2.87 -14.56 -37.55
CA ASN A 4 -3.75 -15.48 -36.84
C ASN A 4 -3.48 -16.95 -37.22
N SER A 5 -3.26 -17.23 -38.51
CA SER A 5 -2.95 -18.59 -38.98
C SER A 5 -1.56 -19.10 -38.56
N ALA A 6 -0.62 -18.18 -38.29
CA ALA A 6 0.70 -18.52 -37.78
C ALA A 6 0.66 -18.78 -36.27
N LEU A 7 -0.07 -17.96 -35.51
CA LEU A 7 -0.30 -18.14 -34.08
C LEU A 7 -0.98 -19.48 -33.77
N GLU A 8 -1.97 -19.91 -34.55
CA GLU A 8 -2.66 -21.20 -34.34
C GLU A 8 -1.76 -22.43 -34.51
N ARG A 9 -0.64 -22.31 -35.23
CA ARG A 9 0.28 -23.41 -35.53
C ARG A 9 1.38 -23.57 -34.48
N LEU A 10 1.52 -22.64 -33.55
CA LEU A 10 2.53 -22.75 -32.50
C LEU A 10 2.17 -23.89 -31.51
N PRO A 11 3.18 -24.58 -30.95
CA PRO A 11 3.01 -25.46 -29.79
C PRO A 11 2.42 -24.71 -28.58
N ALA A 12 1.70 -25.43 -27.72
CA ALA A 12 1.06 -24.85 -26.54
C ALA A 12 2.08 -24.29 -25.54
N GLU A 13 3.29 -24.84 -25.53
CA GLU A 13 4.42 -24.41 -24.72
C GLU A 13 4.86 -23.00 -25.12
N LEU A 14 4.99 -22.73 -26.43
CA LEU A 14 5.33 -21.40 -26.92
C LEU A 14 4.20 -20.39 -26.67
N HIS A 15 2.94 -20.81 -26.74
CA HIS A 15 1.82 -19.95 -26.34
C HIS A 15 1.88 -19.57 -24.87
N LYS A 16 2.25 -20.50 -23.98
CA LYS A 16 2.42 -20.23 -22.55
C LYS A 16 3.58 -19.27 -22.29
N GLU A 17 4.71 -19.44 -22.97
CA GLU A 17 5.84 -18.49 -22.86
C GLU A 17 5.46 -17.08 -23.32
N ILE A 18 4.76 -16.98 -24.46
CA ILE A 18 4.22 -15.69 -24.94
C ILE A 18 3.28 -15.09 -23.89
N ALA A 19 2.36 -15.89 -23.33
CA ALA A 19 1.43 -15.42 -22.31
C ALA A 19 2.17 -14.92 -21.05
N SER A 20 3.13 -15.70 -20.55
CA SER A 20 3.95 -15.31 -19.39
C SER A 20 4.74 -14.03 -19.64
N TYR A 21 5.31 -13.86 -20.83
CA TYR A 21 6.01 -12.63 -21.20
C TYR A 21 5.05 -11.42 -21.28
N LEU A 22 3.85 -11.62 -21.83
CA LEU A 22 2.84 -10.56 -21.91
C LEU A 22 2.30 -10.17 -20.53
N VAL A 23 2.16 -11.12 -19.61
CA VAL A 23 1.81 -10.85 -18.21
C VAL A 23 2.94 -10.07 -17.53
N ALA A 24 4.20 -10.50 -17.68
CA ALA A 24 5.36 -9.82 -17.09
C ALA A 24 5.55 -8.39 -17.63
N SER A 25 5.14 -8.13 -18.87
CA SER A 25 5.16 -6.80 -19.49
C SER A 25 3.87 -5.98 -19.26
N ASN A 26 2.95 -6.45 -18.41
CA ASN A 26 1.66 -5.81 -18.13
C ASN A 26 0.82 -5.50 -19.40
N SER A 27 0.95 -6.33 -20.44
CA SER A 27 0.25 -6.14 -21.72
C SER A 27 -1.11 -6.84 -21.74
N THR A 28 -1.98 -6.52 -20.78
CA THR A 28 -3.30 -7.17 -20.60
C THR A 28 -4.18 -7.08 -21.85
N LYS A 29 -4.18 -5.94 -22.53
CA LYS A 29 -4.89 -5.74 -23.81
C LYS A 29 -4.47 -6.72 -24.91
N SER A 30 -3.17 -7.04 -24.98
CA SER A 30 -2.64 -7.99 -25.97
C SER A 30 -3.10 -9.40 -25.66
N ILE A 31 -3.15 -9.79 -24.38
CA ILE A 31 -3.64 -11.10 -23.95
C ILE A 31 -5.13 -11.25 -24.28
N HIS A 32 -5.96 -10.24 -24.00
CA HIS A 32 -7.39 -10.27 -24.39
C HIS A 32 -7.59 -10.35 -25.91
N SER A 33 -6.75 -9.66 -26.69
CA SER A 33 -6.79 -9.72 -28.17
C SER A 33 -6.43 -11.12 -28.69
N LEU A 34 -5.43 -11.78 -28.07
CA LEU A 34 -5.07 -13.15 -28.41
C LEU A 34 -6.17 -14.14 -28.01
N ALA A 35 -6.75 -14.00 -26.81
CA ALA A 35 -7.83 -14.85 -26.34
C ALA A 35 -9.08 -14.78 -27.23
N SER A 36 -9.34 -13.64 -27.86
CA SER A 36 -10.49 -13.43 -28.77
C SER A 36 -10.24 -13.91 -30.21
N THR A 37 -9.04 -14.39 -30.55
CA THR A 37 -8.69 -14.74 -31.93
C THR A 37 -9.36 -16.05 -32.40
N CYS A 38 -9.28 -17.11 -31.59
CA CYS A 38 -9.90 -18.40 -31.89
C CYS A 38 -10.06 -19.26 -30.63
N LYS A 39 -10.81 -20.36 -30.72
CA LYS A 39 -11.09 -21.26 -29.57
C LYS A 39 -9.81 -21.82 -28.91
N ARG A 40 -8.80 -22.16 -29.72
CA ARG A 40 -7.51 -22.66 -29.20
C ARG A 40 -6.79 -21.58 -28.41
N CYS A 41 -6.71 -20.37 -28.95
CA CYS A 41 -6.11 -19.24 -28.26
C CYS A 41 -6.90 -18.87 -27.00
N PHE A 42 -8.23 -18.90 -27.05
CA PHE A 42 -9.07 -18.69 -25.86
C PHE A 42 -8.69 -19.65 -24.73
N ASN A 43 -8.64 -20.96 -25.00
CA ASN A 43 -8.32 -21.97 -23.99
C ASN A 43 -6.92 -21.78 -23.37
N ILE A 44 -5.98 -21.17 -24.09
CA ILE A 44 -4.61 -20.97 -23.60
C ILE A 44 -4.46 -19.62 -22.90
N PHE A 45 -4.98 -18.53 -23.49
CA PHE A 45 -4.75 -17.16 -23.04
C PHE A 45 -5.82 -16.65 -22.06
N ALA A 46 -7.04 -17.19 -22.06
CA ALA A 46 -8.10 -16.74 -21.16
C ALA A 46 -7.72 -16.86 -19.66
N PRO A 47 -7.05 -17.94 -19.19
CA PRO A 47 -6.55 -18.01 -17.81
C PRO A 47 -5.61 -16.87 -17.43
N PHE A 48 -4.74 -16.44 -18.35
CA PHE A 48 -3.81 -15.32 -18.13
C PHE A 48 -4.53 -13.97 -18.22
N ALA A 49 -5.57 -13.88 -19.06
CA ALA A 49 -6.36 -12.67 -19.24
C ALA A 49 -7.17 -12.31 -17.99
N VAL A 50 -7.63 -13.32 -17.22
CA VAL A 50 -8.40 -13.11 -15.98
C VAL A 50 -7.54 -13.11 -14.72
N GLN A 51 -6.23 -13.37 -14.83
CA GLN A 51 -5.34 -13.53 -13.68
C GLN A 51 -5.31 -12.29 -12.78
N THR A 52 -5.31 -11.11 -13.41
CA THR A 52 -5.44 -9.82 -12.75
C THR A 52 -6.67 -9.11 -13.31
N TYR A 53 -7.69 -8.96 -12.47
CA TYR A 53 -8.87 -8.20 -12.84
C TYR A 53 -8.69 -6.73 -12.48
N ARG A 54 -8.90 -5.84 -13.45
CA ARG A 54 -9.00 -4.40 -13.23
C ARG A 54 -10.04 -3.79 -14.17
N SER A 55 -11.05 -3.13 -13.60
CA SER A 55 -12.18 -2.59 -14.37
C SER A 55 -11.77 -1.61 -15.47
N SER A 56 -10.74 -0.78 -15.26
CA SER A 56 -10.26 0.17 -16.26
C SER A 56 -9.64 -0.48 -17.51
N GLU A 57 -9.11 -1.70 -17.38
CA GLU A 57 -8.36 -2.38 -18.44
C GLU A 57 -9.25 -3.19 -19.39
N ILE A 58 -10.50 -3.46 -18.99
CA ILE A 58 -11.48 -4.13 -19.84
C ILE A 58 -11.91 -3.18 -20.96
N PRO A 59 -11.73 -3.56 -22.24
CA PRO A 59 -12.23 -2.77 -23.35
C PRO A 59 -13.75 -2.53 -23.23
N LYS A 60 -14.20 -1.27 -23.27
CA LYS A 60 -15.63 -0.99 -23.50
C LYS A 60 -15.95 -1.45 -24.91
N GLU A 61 -16.79 -2.47 -25.06
CA GLU A 61 -17.47 -2.67 -26.33
C GLU A 61 -18.29 -1.42 -26.61
N ARG A 62 -17.99 -0.72 -27.71
CA ARG A 62 -18.59 0.58 -28.07
C ARG A 62 -20.13 0.55 -28.19
N SER A 63 -20.73 -0.63 -28.18
CA SER A 63 -22.16 -0.90 -28.29
C SER A 63 -22.85 -1.28 -26.98
N GLN A 64 -22.13 -1.51 -25.88
CA GLN A 64 -22.74 -1.98 -24.62
C GLN A 64 -22.73 -0.88 -23.54
N SER A 65 -23.93 -0.50 -23.08
CA SER A 65 -24.17 0.38 -21.92
C SER A 65 -23.92 -0.30 -20.57
N ARG A 66 -23.50 -1.57 -20.57
CA ARG A 66 -23.42 -2.41 -19.38
C ARG A 66 -22.16 -2.12 -18.56
N ASN A 67 -22.30 -2.15 -17.23
CA ASN A 67 -21.18 -2.00 -16.31
C ASN A 67 -20.11 -3.09 -16.54
N ARG A 68 -18.83 -2.70 -16.60
CA ARG A 68 -17.68 -3.60 -16.84
C ARG A 68 -17.53 -4.69 -15.79
N ASN A 69 -17.84 -4.37 -14.52
CA ASN A 69 -17.78 -5.32 -13.43
C ASN A 69 -18.85 -6.41 -13.56
N LEU A 70 -20.05 -6.03 -14.02
CA LEU A 70 -21.10 -7.00 -14.33
C LEU A 70 -20.78 -7.84 -15.56
N GLN A 71 -20.17 -7.26 -16.59
CA GLN A 71 -19.70 -8.03 -17.76
C GLN A 71 -18.67 -9.08 -17.35
N PHE A 72 -17.70 -8.69 -16.51
CA PHE A 72 -16.72 -9.62 -15.99
C PHE A 72 -17.36 -10.69 -15.10
N LEU A 73 -18.22 -10.30 -14.16
CA LEU A 73 -18.95 -11.22 -13.30
C LEU A 73 -19.75 -12.23 -14.13
N HIS A 74 -20.49 -11.78 -15.15
CA HIS A 74 -21.18 -12.67 -16.08
C HIS A 74 -20.20 -13.62 -16.78
N HIS A 75 -19.09 -13.09 -17.29
CA HIS A 75 -18.09 -13.88 -17.99
C HIS A 75 -17.52 -15.00 -17.11
N ILE A 76 -17.13 -14.71 -15.87
CA ILE A 76 -16.50 -15.70 -14.99
C ILE A 76 -17.50 -16.52 -14.20
N ALA A 77 -18.69 -16.04 -13.87
CA ALA A 77 -19.65 -16.79 -13.05
C ALA A 77 -20.66 -17.59 -13.88
N ILE A 78 -20.93 -17.18 -15.13
CA ILE A 78 -22.01 -17.73 -15.97
C ILE A 78 -21.45 -18.31 -17.26
N SER A 79 -20.71 -17.53 -18.05
CA SER A 79 -20.24 -18.00 -19.37
C SER A 79 -19.08 -19.00 -19.28
N HIS A 80 -18.13 -18.74 -18.37
CA HIS A 80 -16.87 -19.48 -18.24
C HIS A 80 -16.49 -19.70 -16.76
N PRO A 81 -17.29 -20.45 -15.98
CA PRO A 81 -17.04 -20.74 -14.56
C PRO A 81 -15.67 -21.38 -14.28
N GLU A 82 -15.08 -22.07 -15.25
CA GLU A 82 -13.74 -22.63 -15.16
C GLU A 82 -12.63 -21.59 -15.00
N LEU A 83 -12.88 -20.33 -15.35
CA LEU A 83 -11.92 -19.23 -15.28
C LEU A 83 -11.78 -18.63 -13.88
N VAL A 84 -12.77 -18.80 -13.01
CA VAL A 84 -12.81 -18.24 -11.64
C VAL A 84 -11.55 -18.58 -10.84
N ARG A 85 -11.09 -19.84 -10.90
CA ARG A 85 -9.90 -20.33 -10.19
C ARG A 85 -8.58 -19.68 -10.65
N HIS A 86 -8.58 -19.03 -11.81
CA HIS A 86 -7.40 -18.39 -12.37
C HIS A 86 -7.27 -16.93 -11.92
N VAL A 87 -8.33 -16.33 -11.37
CA VAL A 87 -8.29 -14.96 -10.81
C VAL A 87 -7.46 -14.95 -9.53
N GLN A 88 -6.31 -14.27 -9.55
CA GLN A 88 -5.37 -14.17 -8.43
C GLN A 88 -5.31 -12.77 -7.83
N THR A 89 -5.55 -11.74 -8.64
CA THR A 89 -5.56 -10.35 -8.22
C THR A 89 -6.89 -9.70 -8.57
N LEU A 90 -7.56 -9.13 -7.58
CA LEU A 90 -8.78 -8.35 -7.78
C LEU A 90 -8.47 -6.88 -7.48
N ASP A 91 -8.38 -6.05 -8.52
CA ASP A 91 -8.12 -4.62 -8.42
C ASP A 91 -9.39 -3.78 -8.68
N LEU A 92 -9.99 -3.38 -7.57
CA LEU A 92 -11.21 -2.57 -7.48
C LEU A 92 -10.89 -1.10 -7.15
N ARG A 93 -9.66 -0.63 -7.36
CA ARG A 93 -9.28 0.76 -7.04
C ARG A 93 -10.02 1.80 -7.89
N ASP A 94 -10.36 1.43 -9.13
CA ASP A 94 -11.01 2.32 -10.09
C ASP A 94 -12.53 2.40 -9.87
N TRP A 95 -13.07 1.62 -8.92
CA TRP A 95 -14.50 1.58 -8.62
C TRP A 95 -14.99 2.95 -8.17
N GLY A 96 -16.17 3.40 -8.61
CA GLY A 96 -16.83 4.66 -8.21
C GLY A 96 -16.05 5.96 -8.49
N LEU A 97 -15.00 5.89 -9.31
CA LEU A 97 -14.65 7.02 -10.18
C LEU A 97 -15.78 7.14 -11.19
N LYS A 98 -16.61 8.19 -11.08
CA LYS A 98 -17.53 8.55 -12.16
C LYS A 98 -16.65 8.87 -13.39
N SER A 99 -16.36 7.88 -14.23
CA SER A 99 -15.90 8.16 -15.57
C SER A 99 -17.09 8.76 -16.30
N ASP A 100 -17.10 10.08 -16.41
CA ASP A 100 -17.96 10.85 -17.31
C ASP A 100 -19.46 10.51 -17.26
N GLY A 101 -20.13 10.77 -16.15
CA GLY A 101 -21.58 11.05 -16.09
C GLY A 101 -22.57 10.05 -16.73
N THR A 102 -22.15 8.84 -17.14
CA THR A 102 -22.95 7.95 -18.00
C THR A 102 -22.91 6.47 -17.58
N GLU A 103 -22.52 6.13 -16.35
CA GLU A 103 -22.68 4.75 -15.87
C GLU A 103 -24.09 4.51 -15.30
N SER A 104 -25.12 4.70 -16.12
CA SER A 104 -26.40 4.01 -15.96
C SER A 104 -26.20 2.57 -16.48
N GLY A 105 -26.25 1.56 -15.61
CA GLY A 105 -26.12 0.17 -16.06
C GLY A 105 -25.64 -0.86 -15.04
N LEU A 106 -25.91 -0.66 -13.74
CA LEU A 106 -25.72 -1.71 -12.72
C LEU A 106 -26.89 -2.71 -12.67
N ALA A 107 -27.88 -2.55 -13.54
CA ALA A 107 -28.99 -3.48 -13.67
C ALA A 107 -28.50 -4.89 -14.03
N ILE A 108 -28.67 -5.81 -13.10
CA ILE A 108 -28.48 -7.25 -13.29
C ILE A 108 -29.63 -7.76 -14.17
N ARG A 109 -29.31 -8.59 -15.17
CA ARG A 109 -30.35 -9.15 -16.06
C ARG A 109 -31.14 -10.24 -15.35
N ASP A 110 -32.41 -10.40 -15.70
CA ASP A 110 -33.33 -11.39 -15.11
C ASP A 110 -32.78 -12.84 -15.14
N ASP A 111 -32.03 -13.19 -16.19
CA ASP A 111 -31.41 -14.51 -16.35
C ASP A 111 -30.19 -14.74 -15.45
N GLU A 112 -29.59 -13.69 -14.91
CA GLU A 112 -28.38 -13.75 -14.07
C GLU A 112 -28.71 -13.83 -12.58
N TRP A 113 -29.86 -13.26 -12.18
CA TRP A 113 -30.34 -13.23 -10.81
C TRP A 113 -30.36 -14.60 -10.10
N PRO A 114 -30.80 -15.71 -10.73
CA PRO A 114 -30.77 -17.03 -10.08
C PRO A 114 -29.36 -17.49 -9.70
N VAL A 115 -28.35 -17.13 -10.50
CA VAL A 115 -26.94 -17.48 -10.22
C VAL A 115 -26.41 -16.64 -9.06
N TYR A 116 -26.65 -15.33 -9.09
CA TYR A 116 -26.15 -14.44 -8.04
C TYR A 116 -26.84 -14.66 -6.69
N LYS A 117 -28.16 -14.92 -6.66
CA LYS A 117 -28.85 -15.29 -5.41
C LYS A 117 -28.30 -16.58 -4.80
N ARG A 118 -28.01 -17.58 -5.63
CA ARG A 118 -27.36 -18.82 -5.18
C ARG A 118 -25.98 -18.56 -4.57
N LEU A 119 -25.16 -17.72 -5.19
CA LEU A 119 -23.84 -17.36 -4.66
C LEU A 119 -23.94 -16.65 -3.30
N VAL A 120 -24.93 -15.77 -3.13
CA VAL A 120 -25.23 -15.14 -1.83
C VAL A 120 -25.60 -16.19 -0.77
N ASP A 121 -26.44 -17.16 -1.13
CA ASP A 121 -26.82 -18.26 -0.25
C ASP A 121 -25.63 -19.18 0.11
N GLU A 122 -24.75 -19.46 -0.85
CA GLU A 122 -23.55 -20.28 -0.65
C GLU A 122 -22.49 -19.58 0.22
N THR A 123 -22.44 -18.23 0.19
CA THR A 123 -21.49 -17.45 0.98
C THR A 123 -21.85 -17.43 2.47
N PHE A 124 -23.15 -17.43 2.78
CA PHE A 124 -23.68 -17.38 4.15
C PHE A 124 -24.67 -18.53 4.35
N PRO A 125 -24.20 -19.77 4.53
CA PRO A 125 -25.06 -20.96 4.53
C PRO A 125 -25.92 -21.09 5.80
N SER A 126 -25.57 -20.38 6.88
CA SER A 126 -26.23 -20.52 8.18
C SER A 126 -27.62 -19.87 8.22
N GLU A 127 -28.60 -20.52 8.87
CA GLU A 127 -29.96 -19.96 9.00
C GLU A 127 -29.99 -18.63 9.77
N GLY A 128 -29.11 -18.46 10.75
CA GLY A 128 -28.94 -17.22 11.51
C GLY A 128 -28.47 -16.01 10.67
N GLU A 129 -27.98 -16.25 9.45
CA GLU A 129 -27.48 -15.21 8.54
C GLU A 129 -28.52 -14.82 7.47
N SER A 130 -29.76 -15.31 7.58
CA SER A 130 -30.82 -15.03 6.62
C SER A 130 -31.06 -13.52 6.40
N GLU A 131 -30.88 -12.70 7.43
CA GLU A 131 -31.05 -11.25 7.32
C GLU A 131 -29.92 -10.60 6.51
N ILE A 132 -28.69 -11.09 6.64
CA ILE A 132 -27.55 -10.62 5.85
C ILE A 132 -27.77 -10.93 4.37
N ARG A 133 -28.25 -12.14 4.05
CA ARG A 133 -28.57 -12.54 2.67
C ARG A 133 -29.67 -11.68 2.05
N LYS A 134 -30.77 -11.45 2.79
CA LYS A 134 -31.86 -10.57 2.35
C LYS A 134 -31.37 -9.14 2.12
N GLN A 135 -30.57 -8.61 3.05
CA GLN A 135 -29.98 -7.28 2.94
C GLN A 135 -29.07 -7.18 1.72
N TRP A 136 -28.24 -8.19 1.47
CA TRP A 136 -27.34 -8.21 0.31
C TRP A 136 -28.13 -8.23 -1.00
N VAL A 137 -29.12 -9.12 -1.15
CA VAL A 137 -29.98 -9.17 -2.35
C VAL A 137 -30.68 -7.83 -2.58
N LYS A 138 -31.24 -7.22 -1.54
CA LYS A 138 -31.87 -5.90 -1.63
C LYS A 138 -30.87 -4.82 -2.10
N LEU A 139 -29.65 -4.83 -1.58
CA LEU A 139 -28.62 -3.88 -2.00
C LEU A 139 -28.15 -4.13 -3.45
N LEU A 140 -28.20 -5.36 -3.95
CA LEU A 140 -27.98 -5.65 -5.37
C LEU A 140 -29.13 -5.10 -6.23
N GLU A 141 -30.38 -5.23 -5.79
CA GLU A 141 -31.57 -4.72 -6.49
C GLU A 141 -31.57 -3.19 -6.54
N GLU A 142 -31.08 -2.55 -5.48
CA GLU A 142 -30.88 -1.10 -5.39
C GLU A 142 -29.56 -0.63 -6.05
N GLU A 143 -28.84 -1.50 -6.75
CA GLU A 143 -27.62 -1.19 -7.50
C GLU A 143 -26.47 -0.61 -6.64
N TRP A 144 -26.34 -1.06 -5.39
CA TRP A 144 -25.25 -0.61 -4.52
C TRP A 144 -23.90 -1.23 -4.89
N GLU A 145 -22.89 -0.36 -4.98
CA GLU A 145 -21.50 -0.73 -5.27
C GLU A 145 -20.93 -1.79 -4.31
N ASP A 146 -21.18 -1.61 -3.00
CA ASP A 146 -20.74 -2.52 -1.92
C ASP A 146 -21.17 -3.96 -2.16
N ALA A 147 -22.44 -4.14 -2.55
CA ALA A 147 -23.03 -5.45 -2.79
C ALA A 147 -22.45 -6.14 -4.03
N LEU A 148 -22.15 -5.38 -5.09
CA LEU A 148 -21.52 -5.94 -6.29
C LEU A 148 -20.03 -6.27 -6.07
N MET A 149 -19.30 -5.45 -5.30
CA MET A 149 -17.93 -5.78 -4.89
C MET A 149 -17.87 -7.06 -4.05
N ALA A 150 -18.84 -7.23 -3.14
CA ALA A 150 -18.99 -8.44 -2.35
C ALA A 150 -19.24 -9.67 -3.23
N LEU A 151 -20.03 -9.56 -4.31
CA LEU A 151 -20.26 -10.67 -5.24
C LEU A 151 -18.98 -11.09 -5.97
N LEU A 152 -18.17 -10.13 -6.41
CA LEU A 152 -16.89 -10.44 -7.06
C LEU A 152 -15.94 -11.20 -6.13
N LEU A 153 -15.89 -10.81 -4.85
CA LEU A 153 -15.13 -11.53 -3.83
C LEU A 153 -15.65 -12.94 -3.60
N ALA A 154 -16.98 -13.10 -3.49
CA ALA A 154 -17.60 -14.39 -3.26
C ALA A 154 -17.39 -15.36 -4.43
N VAL A 155 -17.41 -14.86 -5.67
CA VAL A 155 -17.14 -15.69 -6.85
C VAL A 155 -15.67 -16.10 -6.92
N CYS A 156 -14.74 -15.17 -6.69
CA CYS A 156 -13.32 -15.41 -6.94
C CYS A 156 -12.63 -16.14 -5.77
N THR A 157 -12.60 -17.47 -5.82
CA THR A 157 -12.15 -18.32 -4.71
C THR A 157 -10.63 -18.47 -4.54
N ASN A 158 -9.80 -17.98 -5.48
CA ASN A 158 -8.34 -18.13 -5.46
C ASN A 158 -7.59 -16.78 -5.41
N ILE A 159 -8.24 -15.72 -4.94
CA ILE A 159 -7.61 -14.41 -4.81
C ILE A 159 -6.48 -14.48 -3.79
N LYS A 160 -5.31 -13.99 -4.19
CA LYS A 160 -4.15 -13.75 -3.32
C LYS A 160 -3.97 -12.27 -3.00
N THR A 161 -4.29 -11.39 -3.96
CA THR A 161 -4.11 -9.95 -3.81
C THR A 161 -5.43 -9.23 -4.04
N LEU A 162 -5.86 -8.47 -3.03
CA LEU A 162 -7.05 -7.63 -3.10
C LEU A 162 -6.63 -6.16 -3.00
N ILE A 163 -6.97 -5.38 -4.02
CA ILE A 163 -6.74 -3.94 -4.04
C ILE A 163 -8.11 -3.28 -4.16
N TYR A 164 -8.49 -2.44 -3.21
CA TYR A 164 -9.82 -1.83 -3.26
C TYR A 164 -9.84 -0.41 -2.72
N ARG A 165 -10.84 0.34 -3.18
CA ARG A 165 -11.24 1.61 -2.60
C ARG A 165 -12.43 1.35 -1.67
N ILE A 166 -12.41 1.95 -0.49
CA ILE A 166 -13.45 1.74 0.53
C ILE A 166 -14.78 2.31 0.02
N PRO A 167 -15.85 1.50 -0.11
CA PRO A 167 -17.17 2.00 -0.43
C PRO A 167 -17.68 2.98 0.63
N LYS A 168 -18.53 3.94 0.25
CA LYS A 168 -19.15 4.89 1.21
C LYS A 168 -19.96 4.20 2.32
N LYS A 169 -20.49 3.01 2.04
CA LYS A 169 -21.17 2.13 2.98
C LYS A 169 -20.64 0.72 2.72
N SER A 170 -19.64 0.27 3.46
CA SER A 170 -18.91 -0.98 3.21
C SER A 170 -19.49 -2.18 3.98
N SER A 171 -20.81 -2.22 4.19
CA SER A 171 -21.42 -3.15 5.15
C SER A 171 -21.38 -4.61 4.72
N ILE A 172 -21.67 -4.92 3.46
CA ILE A 172 -21.72 -6.30 2.97
C ILE A 172 -20.33 -6.76 2.56
N PHE A 173 -19.55 -5.88 1.91
CA PHE A 173 -18.19 -6.21 1.48
C PHE A 173 -17.30 -6.65 2.66
N LEU A 174 -17.33 -5.90 3.78
CA LEU A 174 -16.56 -6.26 4.97
C LEU A 174 -17.08 -7.55 5.62
N ARG A 175 -18.40 -7.77 5.65
CA ARG A 175 -18.99 -9.03 6.17
C ARG A 175 -18.58 -10.24 5.35
N VAL A 176 -18.53 -10.13 4.03
CA VAL A 176 -18.04 -11.21 3.15
C VAL A 176 -16.56 -11.49 3.42
N LEU A 177 -15.72 -10.45 3.54
CA LEU A 177 -14.32 -10.64 3.93
C LEU A 177 -14.18 -11.35 5.29
N ASN A 178 -15.01 -11.00 6.27
CA ASN A 178 -15.03 -11.62 7.59
C ASN A 178 -15.47 -13.08 7.56
N ALA A 179 -16.45 -13.44 6.74
CA ALA A 179 -16.81 -14.84 6.52
C ALA A 179 -15.58 -15.65 6.04
N GLY A 180 -14.74 -15.03 5.21
CA GLY A 180 -13.47 -15.60 4.80
C GLY A 180 -12.46 -15.87 5.90
N VAL A 181 -12.37 -14.96 6.87
CA VAL A 181 -11.53 -15.14 8.05
C VAL A 181 -12.02 -16.33 8.87
N SER A 182 -13.33 -16.39 9.15
CA SER A 182 -13.96 -17.47 9.91
C SER A 182 -13.76 -18.84 9.26
N ASN A 183 -13.90 -18.91 7.93
CA ASN A 183 -13.68 -20.12 7.15
C ASN A 183 -12.23 -20.62 7.29
N GLN A 184 -11.24 -19.73 7.15
CA GLN A 184 -9.83 -20.10 7.29
C GLN A 184 -9.44 -20.54 8.71
N ASN A 185 -10.11 -20.00 9.73
CA ASN A 185 -9.90 -20.39 11.12
C ASN A 185 -10.58 -21.72 11.49
N GLY A 186 -11.27 -22.37 10.55
CA GLY A 186 -12.00 -23.62 10.78
C GLY A 186 -13.24 -23.44 11.66
N ALA A 187 -13.73 -22.20 11.81
CA ALA A 187 -14.87 -21.88 12.64
C ALA A 187 -16.22 -22.22 11.97
N GLU A 188 -16.24 -22.39 10.64
CA GLU A 188 -17.45 -22.78 9.90
C GLU A 188 -17.18 -23.89 8.87
N PRO A 189 -18.00 -24.96 8.85
CA PRO A 189 -17.92 -26.01 7.84
C PRO A 189 -18.72 -25.59 6.59
N GLY A 190 -18.17 -24.71 5.75
CA GLY A 190 -18.83 -24.37 4.48
C GLY A 190 -18.13 -23.30 3.65
N GLY A 191 -17.91 -23.60 2.36
CA GLY A 191 -17.42 -22.65 1.36
C GLY A 191 -15.91 -22.72 1.08
N SER A 192 -15.52 -22.49 -0.18
CA SER A 192 -14.12 -22.26 -0.56
C SER A 192 -13.88 -20.75 -0.61
N PHE A 193 -13.37 -20.17 0.47
CA PHE A 193 -13.11 -18.73 0.51
C PHE A 193 -11.69 -18.39 0.05
N PRO A 194 -11.44 -17.23 -0.63
CA PRO A 194 -10.10 -16.82 -1.00
C PRO A 194 -9.13 -16.75 0.19
N ARG A 195 -7.92 -17.26 -0.04
CA ARG A 195 -6.79 -17.15 0.88
C ARG A 195 -6.00 -15.88 0.58
N LEU A 196 -6.56 -14.73 0.97
CA LEU A 196 -5.93 -13.43 0.74
C LEU A 196 -4.57 -13.36 1.45
N GLN A 197 -3.53 -13.03 0.69
CA GLN A 197 -2.17 -12.86 1.16
C GLN A 197 -1.81 -11.38 1.26
N ASN A 198 -2.34 -10.56 0.35
CA ASN A 198 -2.04 -9.15 0.24
C ASN A 198 -3.34 -8.34 0.16
N ILE A 199 -3.44 -7.31 0.99
CA ILE A 199 -4.56 -6.36 0.95
C ILE A 199 -4.00 -4.95 0.81
N THR A 200 -4.42 -4.24 -0.23
CA THR A 200 -4.12 -2.82 -0.43
C THR A 200 -5.41 -2.00 -0.42
N GLN A 201 -5.51 -1.10 0.54
CA GLN A 201 -6.61 -0.17 0.69
C GLN A 201 -6.22 1.21 0.15
N LYS A 202 -7.03 1.74 -0.78
CA LYS A 202 -6.84 3.06 -1.39
C LYS A 202 -7.91 4.07 -0.92
N PRO A 203 -7.59 5.37 -0.87
CA PRO A 203 -8.50 6.37 -0.33
C PRO A 203 -9.66 6.65 -1.28
N ASN A 204 -10.77 7.13 -0.74
CA ASN A 204 -11.90 7.53 -1.57
C ASN A 204 -11.62 8.86 -2.27
N ILE A 205 -11.63 8.90 -3.62
CA ILE A 205 -11.25 10.08 -4.42
C ILE A 205 -12.15 11.31 -4.17
N MET A 206 -13.37 11.16 -3.66
CA MET A 206 -14.16 12.34 -3.24
C MET A 206 -13.61 13.05 -1.99
N SER A 207 -12.62 12.48 -1.29
CA SER A 207 -11.85 13.19 -0.28
C SER A 207 -10.75 14.08 -0.89
N LYS A 208 -10.34 13.83 -2.15
CA LYS A 208 -9.36 14.71 -2.84
C LYS A 208 -9.90 16.12 -3.11
N SER A 209 -11.21 16.34 -2.96
CA SER A 209 -11.85 17.66 -3.09
C SER A 209 -12.37 18.21 -1.76
N ARG A 210 -12.15 17.51 -0.63
CA ARG A 210 -12.48 17.98 0.72
C ARG A 210 -11.25 17.91 1.63
N TRP A 211 -10.20 18.59 1.19
CA TRP A 211 -9.03 18.96 2.00
C TRP A 211 -9.33 20.06 3.04
N PHE A 212 -10.60 20.41 3.26
CA PHE A 212 -10.99 21.46 4.18
C PHE A 212 -11.29 20.87 5.56
N LEU A 213 -10.46 21.28 6.52
CA LEU A 213 -10.69 21.30 7.96
C LEU A 213 -11.24 20.01 8.55
N TYR A 214 -10.38 19.27 9.25
CA TYR A 214 -10.84 18.36 10.29
C TYR A 214 -11.65 19.18 11.30
N ASP A 215 -12.96 19.08 11.21
CA ASP A 215 -13.87 19.52 12.25
C ASP A 215 -14.21 18.29 13.08
N PRO A 216 -13.66 18.15 14.30
CA PRO A 216 -13.97 17.02 15.17
C PRO A 216 -15.45 16.92 15.55
N SER A 217 -16.26 17.96 15.28
CA SER A 217 -17.72 17.93 15.46
C SER A 217 -18.48 17.38 14.25
N ASN A 218 -17.82 17.22 13.10
CA ASN A 218 -18.46 16.79 11.86
C ASN A 218 -18.18 15.30 11.56
N ASN A 219 -18.92 14.44 12.24
CA ASN A 219 -18.89 12.97 12.12
C ASN A 219 -19.26 12.42 10.72
N GLU A 220 -19.53 13.28 9.74
CA GLU A 220 -19.88 12.92 8.36
C GLU A 220 -18.67 12.85 7.41
N SER A 221 -17.44 13.11 7.89
CA SER A 221 -16.25 12.88 7.07
C SER A 221 -16.16 11.38 6.74
N SER A 222 -16.07 11.06 5.45
CA SER A 222 -15.91 9.70 4.94
C SER A 222 -14.49 9.16 5.21
N GLU A 223 -13.99 9.36 6.42
CA GLU A 223 -12.71 8.89 6.90
C GLU A 223 -12.88 7.47 7.41
N PHE A 224 -12.03 6.56 6.94
CA PHE A 224 -12.04 5.17 7.39
C PHE A 224 -11.71 5.11 8.88
N LYS A 225 -12.43 4.26 9.61
CA LYS A 225 -12.16 3.94 11.01
C LYS A 225 -11.93 2.44 11.11
N PHE A 226 -11.00 2.02 11.97
CA PHE A 226 -10.92 0.62 12.35
C PHE A 226 -12.18 0.29 13.16
N ASP A 227 -13.06 -0.52 12.60
CA ASP A 227 -14.23 -1.06 13.30
C ASP A 227 -14.05 -2.54 13.64
N GLU A 228 -15.00 -3.09 14.39
CA GLU A 228 -14.96 -4.49 14.82
C GLU A 228 -15.00 -5.48 13.65
N ASP A 229 -15.59 -5.08 12.53
CA ASP A 229 -15.61 -5.90 11.33
C ASP A 229 -14.24 -5.89 10.66
N PHE A 230 -13.55 -4.75 10.59
CA PHE A 230 -12.25 -4.68 9.96
C PHE A 230 -11.14 -5.39 10.75
N ILE A 231 -11.14 -5.33 12.09
CA ILE A 231 -10.07 -5.99 12.87
C ILE A 231 -10.02 -7.50 12.66
N LYS A 232 -11.16 -8.14 12.35
CA LYS A 232 -11.22 -9.57 12.02
C LYS A 232 -10.43 -9.86 10.75
N ILE A 233 -10.46 -8.97 9.77
CA ILE A 233 -9.70 -9.10 8.51
C ILE A 233 -8.19 -9.16 8.80
N LEU A 234 -7.69 -8.37 9.76
CA LEU A 234 -6.29 -8.42 10.17
C LEU A 234 -5.89 -9.77 10.79
N GLN A 235 -6.85 -10.48 11.38
CA GLN A 235 -6.63 -11.81 11.97
C GLN A 235 -6.62 -12.94 10.94
N MET A 236 -6.78 -12.65 9.65
CA MET A 236 -6.74 -13.67 8.61
C MET A 236 -5.38 -14.42 8.62
N PRO A 237 -5.36 -15.76 8.79
CA PRO A 237 -4.10 -16.51 8.91
C PRO A 237 -3.22 -16.45 7.66
N SER A 238 -3.81 -16.28 6.48
CA SER A 238 -3.08 -16.17 5.22
C SER A 238 -2.53 -14.78 4.93
N LEU A 239 -2.98 -13.74 5.64
CA LEU A 239 -2.57 -12.36 5.38
C LEU A 239 -1.09 -12.16 5.75
N ARG A 240 -0.31 -11.65 4.81
CA ARG A 240 1.13 -11.40 4.93
C ARG A 240 1.48 -9.94 4.69
N SER A 241 0.79 -9.28 3.77
CA SER A 241 1.01 -7.86 3.48
C SER A 241 -0.28 -7.05 3.64
N TYR A 242 -0.17 -5.93 4.34
CA TYR A 242 -1.22 -4.94 4.46
C TYR A 242 -0.69 -3.56 4.06
N GLU A 243 -1.32 -2.96 3.06
CA GLU A 243 -1.05 -1.61 2.60
C GLU A 243 -2.28 -0.72 2.79
N CYS A 244 -2.06 0.42 3.42
CA CYS A 244 -3.02 1.48 3.65
C CYS A 244 -2.49 2.74 2.96
N ASN A 245 -3.25 3.29 2.01
CA ASN A 245 -2.90 4.53 1.30
C ASN A 245 -3.94 5.62 1.56
N GLY A 246 -3.50 6.84 1.87
CA GLY A 246 -4.38 8.02 1.89
C GLY A 246 -5.38 8.07 3.04
N MET A 247 -5.12 7.38 4.14
CA MET A 247 -6.08 7.21 5.24
C MET A 247 -5.77 8.10 6.44
N THR A 248 -6.82 8.55 7.13
CA THR A 248 -6.71 9.18 8.45
C THR A 248 -6.90 8.09 9.50
N LEU A 249 -5.91 7.85 10.38
CA LEU A 249 -6.11 7.02 11.57
C LEU A 249 -6.44 7.93 12.75
N ALA A 250 -7.64 7.76 13.30
CA ALA A 250 -8.34 8.63 14.24
C ALA A 250 -7.93 8.38 15.70
N GLY A 251 -6.65 8.09 15.96
CA GLY A 251 -6.08 8.10 17.30
C GLY A 251 -6.63 7.05 18.24
N ASP A 252 -7.15 7.54 19.36
CA ASP A 252 -7.66 6.75 20.47
C ASP A 252 -8.82 5.84 20.07
N MET A 253 -9.66 6.28 19.13
CA MET A 253 -10.77 5.44 18.62
C MET A 253 -10.26 4.17 17.94
N ASP A 254 -9.27 4.32 17.05
CA ASP A 254 -8.69 3.17 16.37
C ASP A 254 -7.85 2.33 17.34
N LYS A 255 -7.15 2.97 18.29
CA LYS A 255 -6.39 2.27 19.33
C LYS A 255 -7.30 1.42 20.21
N GLU A 256 -8.45 1.92 20.66
CA GLU A 256 -9.40 1.15 21.48
C GLU A 256 -9.86 -0.13 20.76
N VAL A 257 -10.09 -0.05 19.46
CA VAL A 257 -10.50 -1.20 18.66
C VAL A 257 -9.33 -2.16 18.42
N LEU A 258 -8.12 -1.65 18.17
CA LEU A 258 -6.91 -2.45 17.98
C LEU A 258 -6.42 -3.11 19.29
N ASP A 259 -6.60 -2.46 20.44
CA ASP A 259 -6.24 -2.97 21.76
C ASP A 259 -7.09 -4.20 22.16
N LYS A 260 -8.22 -4.45 21.47
CA LYS A 260 -8.98 -5.71 21.61
C LYS A 260 -8.22 -6.92 21.08
N LEU A 261 -7.27 -6.71 20.17
CA LEU A 261 -6.44 -7.78 19.64
C LEU A 261 -5.26 -8.05 20.57
N PRO A 262 -4.95 -9.32 20.89
CA PRO A 262 -3.73 -9.65 21.62
C PRO A 262 -2.49 -9.17 20.85
N ARG A 263 -1.47 -8.70 21.57
CA ARG A 263 -0.18 -8.37 20.95
C ARG A 263 0.39 -9.58 20.23
N ARG A 264 1.07 -9.36 19.10
CA ARG A 264 1.68 -10.42 18.27
C ARG A 264 0.72 -11.51 17.79
N SER A 265 -0.57 -11.18 17.63
CA SER A 265 -1.60 -12.11 17.18
C SER A 265 -1.71 -12.22 15.65
N VAL A 266 -1.43 -11.15 14.90
CA VAL A 266 -1.65 -11.13 13.44
C VAL A 266 -0.42 -11.56 12.64
N SER A 267 -0.65 -12.19 11.49
CA SER A 267 0.39 -12.82 10.65
C SER A 267 1.04 -11.87 9.64
N ILE A 268 0.83 -10.56 9.78
CA ILE A 268 1.34 -9.54 8.87
C ILE A 268 2.87 -9.44 9.01
N GLU A 269 3.56 -9.59 7.88
CA GLU A 269 5.01 -9.52 7.73
C GLU A 269 5.43 -8.21 7.04
N SER A 270 4.55 -7.62 6.21
CA SER A 270 4.79 -6.36 5.51
C SER A 270 3.66 -5.38 5.79
N LEU A 271 3.99 -4.22 6.37
CA LEU A 271 3.05 -3.16 6.68
C LEU A 271 3.46 -1.88 5.95
N SER A 272 2.55 -1.33 5.14
CA SER A 272 2.78 -0.11 4.37
C SER A 272 1.69 0.91 4.64
N ILE A 273 2.06 2.10 5.10
CA ILE A 273 1.16 3.19 5.46
C ILE A 273 1.62 4.41 4.66
N THR A 274 1.02 4.62 3.50
CA THR A 274 1.49 5.58 2.49
C THR A 274 0.52 6.74 2.31
N ASP A 275 1.03 7.95 2.14
CA ASP A 275 0.22 9.17 1.97
C ASP A 275 -0.89 9.30 3.03
N SER A 276 -0.68 8.76 4.23
CA SER A 276 -1.69 8.67 5.30
C SER A 276 -1.36 9.65 6.43
N ASN A 277 -2.39 10.07 7.16
CA ASN A 277 -2.23 10.84 8.38
C ASN A 277 -2.57 9.93 9.57
N CYS A 278 -1.59 9.60 10.40
CA CYS A 278 -1.77 8.65 11.49
C CYS A 278 -1.27 9.26 12.80
N GLN A 279 -2.09 9.18 13.85
CA GLN A 279 -1.63 9.45 15.20
C GLN A 279 -0.77 8.28 15.71
N PHE A 280 0.19 8.59 16.58
CA PHE A 280 1.15 7.61 17.07
C PHE A 280 0.48 6.46 17.83
N SER A 281 -0.59 6.76 18.59
CA SER A 281 -1.33 5.78 19.39
C SER A 281 -1.90 4.64 18.53
N SER A 282 -2.55 4.96 17.42
CA SER A 282 -3.11 3.97 16.48
C SER A 282 -2.03 3.19 15.75
N LEU A 283 -0.97 3.87 15.29
CA LEU A 283 0.16 3.21 14.62
C LEU A 283 0.82 2.20 15.56
N ASN A 284 1.12 2.61 16.78
CA ASN A 284 1.76 1.78 17.77
C ASN A 284 0.90 0.54 18.11
N ALA A 285 -0.42 0.71 18.24
CA ALA A 285 -1.34 -0.41 18.42
C ALA A 285 -1.31 -1.39 17.23
N LEU A 286 -1.34 -0.88 15.99
CA LEU A 286 -1.28 -1.70 14.79
C LEU A 286 0.05 -2.46 14.65
N VAL A 287 1.18 -1.81 14.96
CA VAL A 287 2.49 -2.46 14.95
C VAL A 287 2.61 -3.51 16.07
N ALA A 288 2.02 -3.24 17.24
CA ALA A 288 2.07 -4.14 18.39
C ALA A 288 1.29 -5.45 18.20
N VAL A 289 0.23 -5.45 17.38
CA VAL A 289 -0.54 -6.67 17.09
C VAL A 289 0.18 -7.59 16.09
N CYS A 290 1.10 -7.07 15.27
CA CYS A 290 1.88 -7.86 14.31
C CYS A 290 2.81 -8.85 15.04
N ARG A 291 2.90 -10.09 14.56
CA ARG A 291 3.72 -11.14 15.21
C ARG A 291 5.21 -11.01 14.95
N GLY A 292 5.59 -10.70 13.71
CA GLY A 292 6.99 -10.65 13.28
C GLY A 292 7.11 -9.85 11.99
N LEU A 293 7.13 -8.53 12.13
CA LEU A 293 7.18 -7.62 10.99
C LEU A 293 8.57 -7.66 10.36
N GLN A 294 8.63 -7.87 9.04
CA GLN A 294 9.85 -7.93 8.24
C GLN A 294 10.07 -6.66 7.41
N ALA A 295 8.98 -6.03 6.95
CA ALA A 295 9.05 -4.81 6.15
C ALA A 295 8.06 -3.76 6.67
N PHE A 296 8.54 -2.54 6.87
CA PHE A 296 7.71 -1.41 7.23
C PHE A 296 7.95 -0.23 6.28
N THR A 297 6.87 0.33 5.75
CA THR A 297 6.89 1.56 4.95
C THR A 297 5.93 2.57 5.54
N SER A 298 6.41 3.79 5.76
CA SER A 298 5.57 4.94 6.11
C SER A 298 5.91 6.12 5.22
N THR A 299 4.92 6.64 4.50
CA THR A 299 5.04 7.92 3.78
C THR A 299 3.92 8.85 4.24
N ARG A 300 4.23 10.13 4.46
CA ARG A 300 3.21 11.09 4.92
C ARG A 300 2.46 11.76 3.78
N ALA A 301 1.17 11.98 3.99
CA ALA A 301 0.35 12.84 3.14
C ALA A 301 0.93 14.25 3.03
N ARG A 302 0.74 14.90 1.87
CA ARG A 302 0.78 16.36 1.79
C ARG A 302 -0.46 16.89 2.51
N GLU A 303 -0.29 17.93 3.33
CA GLU A 303 -1.38 18.78 3.84
C GLU A 303 -2.31 18.16 4.91
N LYS A 304 -1.88 18.18 6.17
CA LYS A 304 -2.67 18.66 7.32
C LYS A 304 -1.69 19.32 8.32
N PRO A 305 -1.70 20.65 8.51
CA PRO A 305 -0.72 21.36 9.36
C PRO A 305 -0.90 21.13 10.88
N ILE A 306 -1.79 20.25 11.34
CA ILE A 306 -2.36 20.37 12.70
C ILE A 306 -2.25 19.11 13.57
N THR A 307 -1.91 17.92 13.07
CA THR A 307 -1.82 16.73 13.94
C THR A 307 -0.37 16.41 14.31
N LEU A 308 -0.05 16.77 15.54
CA LEU A 308 1.26 17.00 16.11
C LEU A 308 1.96 15.80 16.75
N GLU A 309 1.63 14.57 16.38
CA GLU A 309 1.84 13.47 17.33
C GLU A 309 2.87 12.41 16.94
N MET A 310 3.36 12.45 15.71
CA MET A 310 4.24 11.40 15.24
C MET A 310 5.52 12.00 14.70
N THR A 311 6.66 11.54 15.21
CA THR A 311 8.01 11.81 14.69
C THR A 311 8.59 10.53 14.09
N ALA A 312 9.63 10.63 13.27
CA ALA A 312 10.32 9.45 12.74
C ALA A 312 10.85 8.56 13.88
N ARG A 313 11.30 9.18 14.98
CA ARG A 313 11.76 8.50 16.20
C ARG A 313 10.63 7.71 16.86
N ASN A 314 9.42 8.27 16.95
CA ASN A 314 8.26 7.54 17.50
C ASN A 314 7.97 6.28 16.68
N ILE A 315 8.00 6.39 15.35
CA ILE A 315 7.77 5.26 14.45
C ILE A 315 8.81 4.15 14.72
N VAL A 316 10.09 4.49 14.78
CA VAL A 316 11.13 3.48 15.04
C VAL A 316 11.03 2.89 16.44
N ARG A 317 10.66 3.68 17.46
CA ARG A 317 10.38 3.15 18.80
C ARG A 317 9.26 2.11 18.80
N ALA A 318 8.20 2.32 18.03
CA ALA A 318 7.12 1.32 17.88
C ALA A 318 7.61 0.04 17.17
N LEU A 319 8.68 0.12 16.37
CA LEU A 319 9.27 -1.00 15.64
C LEU A 319 10.34 -1.77 16.44
N ILE A 320 10.88 -1.22 17.54
CA ILE A 320 11.86 -1.91 18.39
C ILE A 320 11.43 -3.33 18.80
N PRO A 321 10.15 -3.60 19.15
CA PRO A 321 9.69 -4.97 19.45
C PRO A 321 9.85 -5.98 18.30
N HIS A 322 10.17 -5.52 17.09
CA HIS A 322 10.44 -6.29 15.87
C HIS A 322 11.92 -6.21 15.44
N SER A 323 12.83 -5.81 16.33
CA SER A 323 14.28 -5.68 16.07
C SER A 323 14.91 -6.94 15.45
N ASP A 324 14.41 -8.12 15.83
CA ASP A 324 14.90 -9.44 15.40
C ASP A 324 14.15 -9.99 14.17
N THR A 325 13.25 -9.23 13.56
CA THR A 325 12.52 -9.66 12.36
C THR A 325 12.55 -8.62 11.25
N LEU A 326 12.65 -7.33 11.58
CA LEU A 326 12.55 -6.24 10.62
C LEU A 326 13.81 -6.16 9.76
N GLU A 327 13.67 -6.42 8.46
CA GLU A 327 14.74 -6.39 7.46
C GLU A 327 14.69 -5.14 6.57
N TYR A 328 13.51 -4.53 6.39
CA TYR A 328 13.29 -3.37 5.53
C TYR A 328 12.54 -2.25 6.26
N LEU A 329 13.10 -1.04 6.23
CA LEU A 329 12.48 0.17 6.76
C LEU A 329 12.52 1.29 5.73
N HIS A 330 11.34 1.83 5.41
CA HIS A 330 11.19 3.00 4.55
C HIS A 330 10.39 4.09 5.25
N LEU A 331 11.03 5.20 5.57
CA LEU A 331 10.40 6.40 6.14
C LEU A 331 10.55 7.55 5.15
N ASP A 332 9.46 7.92 4.50
CA ASP A 332 9.43 9.01 3.52
C ASP A 332 8.50 10.15 3.94
N SER A 333 8.73 11.31 3.34
CA SER A 333 7.94 12.51 3.55
C SER A 333 7.72 13.25 2.26
N ASN A 334 6.46 13.55 1.96
CA ASN A 334 6.13 14.50 0.91
C ASN A 334 6.35 15.94 1.42
N LYS A 335 7.61 16.37 1.59
CA LYS A 335 8.05 17.74 1.95
C LYS A 335 7.50 18.34 3.27
N THR A 336 6.59 17.68 3.99
CA THR A 336 5.81 18.26 5.11
C THR A 336 6.44 18.13 6.48
N TRP A 337 7.55 17.40 6.64
CA TRP A 337 8.23 17.28 7.95
C TRP A 337 8.76 18.62 8.48
N ARG A 338 8.98 19.59 7.59
CA ARG A 338 9.46 20.94 7.91
C ARG A 338 8.40 21.85 8.56
N LEU A 339 7.13 21.45 8.52
CA LEU A 339 6.00 22.28 8.97
C LEU A 339 5.28 21.70 10.21
N ALA A 340 5.87 20.71 10.88
CA ALA A 340 5.31 20.20 12.12
C ALA A 340 5.51 21.22 13.25
N TYR A 341 4.40 21.75 13.78
CA TYR A 341 4.36 22.69 14.90
C TYR A 341 4.76 22.03 16.22
N VAL A 342 5.97 21.52 16.40
CA VAL A 342 6.32 20.82 17.65
C VAL A 342 6.16 21.79 18.83
N LEU A 343 5.15 21.56 19.69
CA LEU A 343 4.79 22.40 20.84
C LEU A 343 5.59 22.05 22.12
N ASP A 344 6.44 21.03 22.06
CA ASP A 344 7.24 20.56 23.20
C ASP A 344 8.72 20.37 22.82
N GLN A 345 9.60 21.02 23.60
CA GLN A 345 11.05 21.05 23.42
C GLN A 345 11.69 19.66 23.44
N GLU A 346 11.14 18.67 24.15
CA GLU A 346 11.68 17.30 24.16
C GLU A 346 11.45 16.54 22.85
N THR A 347 10.32 16.77 22.18
CA THR A 347 9.99 16.18 20.86
C THR A 347 10.67 16.87 19.68
N PHE A 348 11.15 18.10 19.89
CA PHE A 348 11.80 18.95 18.89
C PHE A 348 13.07 18.30 18.33
N TRP A 349 13.82 17.58 19.17
CA TRP A 349 15.12 16.98 18.85
C TRP A 349 15.07 15.48 18.55
N SER A 350 13.96 15.00 17.99
CA SER A 350 13.72 13.58 17.78
C SER A 350 14.40 13.02 16.52
N TYR A 351 15.73 12.90 16.54
CA TYR A 351 16.46 12.09 15.55
C TYR A 351 16.26 10.59 15.83
N VAL A 352 16.33 9.78 14.77
CA VAL A 352 16.06 8.33 14.86
C VAL A 352 17.30 7.49 15.22
N GLY A 353 18.50 8.07 15.19
CA GLY A 353 19.78 7.35 15.18
C GLY A 353 19.96 6.28 16.27
N VAL A 354 19.84 6.64 17.56
CA VAL A 354 20.02 5.68 18.66
C VAL A 354 19.00 4.53 18.59
N GLU A 355 17.78 4.83 18.18
CA GLU A 355 16.74 3.82 18.02
C GLU A 355 16.91 2.96 16.76
N LEU A 356 17.48 3.48 15.67
CA LEU A 356 17.78 2.69 14.46
C LEU A 356 18.76 1.56 14.75
N LYS A 357 19.82 1.84 15.53
CA LYS A 357 20.84 0.84 15.90
C LYS A 357 20.27 -0.36 16.68
N GLN A 358 19.11 -0.20 17.30
CA GLN A 358 18.42 -1.30 18.00
C GLN A 358 17.72 -2.28 17.04
N LEU A 359 17.61 -1.96 15.74
CA LEU A 359 17.01 -2.84 14.73
C LEU A 359 18.05 -3.82 14.16
N HIS A 360 18.42 -4.82 14.96
CA HIS A 360 19.56 -5.72 14.71
C HIS A 360 19.51 -6.52 13.40
N ARG A 361 18.34 -6.71 12.78
CA ARG A 361 18.20 -7.42 11.50
C ARG A 361 17.92 -6.54 10.30
N LEU A 362 17.98 -5.22 10.47
CA LEU A 362 17.72 -4.29 9.39
C LEU A 362 18.80 -4.37 8.31
N LYS A 363 18.40 -4.72 7.09
CA LYS A 363 19.27 -4.83 5.90
C LYS A 363 19.08 -3.66 4.94
N HIS A 364 17.86 -3.13 4.84
CA HIS A 364 17.52 -2.07 3.90
C HIS A 364 16.90 -0.90 4.64
N LEU A 365 17.52 0.28 4.52
CA LEU A 365 17.06 1.52 5.14
C LEU A 365 16.90 2.57 4.05
N LYS A 366 15.67 3.07 3.93
CA LYS A 366 15.33 4.22 3.10
C LYS A 366 14.71 5.29 3.97
N VAL A 367 15.35 6.45 4.10
CA VAL A 367 14.90 7.52 4.99
C VAL A 367 15.04 8.89 4.34
N VAL A 368 14.16 9.81 4.69
CA VAL A 368 14.40 11.24 4.42
C VAL A 368 15.44 11.80 5.40
N ILE A 369 16.22 12.78 4.95
CA ILE A 369 17.31 13.38 5.71
C ILE A 369 16.84 14.00 7.03
N GLU A 370 15.63 14.55 7.05
CA GLU A 370 15.00 15.11 8.24
C GLU A 370 14.77 14.05 9.34
N ALA A 371 14.78 12.74 9.01
CA ALA A 371 14.72 11.68 10.03
C ALA A 371 16.02 11.64 10.83
N LEU A 372 17.14 11.79 10.13
CA LEU A 372 18.47 11.64 10.71
C LEU A 372 18.90 12.93 11.42
N LYS A 373 18.56 14.08 10.85
CA LYS A 373 18.88 15.40 11.44
C LYS A 373 17.89 15.85 12.52
N GLY A 374 16.69 15.25 12.57
CA GLY A 374 15.58 15.69 13.41
C GLY A 374 14.63 16.65 12.67
N LEU A 375 13.43 16.83 13.24
CA LEU A 375 12.42 17.74 12.70
C LEU A 375 12.82 19.19 12.99
N PHE A 376 13.06 19.99 11.96
CA PHE A 376 13.33 21.41 12.10
C PHE A 376 12.00 22.18 12.08
N ASN A 377 11.57 22.71 13.23
CA ASN A 377 10.48 23.70 13.26
C ASN A 377 11.09 25.10 13.19
N VAL A 378 10.88 25.79 12.08
CA VAL A 378 11.39 27.15 11.85
C VAL A 378 10.75 28.16 12.81
N PHE A 379 9.61 27.86 13.43
CA PHE A 379 8.83 28.87 14.15
C PHE A 379 9.41 29.30 15.50
N GLU A 380 10.02 28.39 16.28
CA GLU A 380 10.65 28.76 17.57
C GLU A 380 12.06 29.34 17.39
N ALA A 381 12.80 28.90 16.36
CA ALA A 381 14.11 29.46 16.01
C ALA A 381 14.04 30.95 15.60
N VAL A 382 12.86 31.43 15.18
CA VAL A 382 12.61 32.84 14.85
C VAL A 382 12.33 33.69 16.09
N MET A 383 12.06 33.08 17.26
CA MET A 383 11.64 33.81 18.47
C MET A 383 12.76 34.03 19.49
N ASP A 384 13.93 33.38 19.34
CA ASP A 384 15.11 33.62 20.18
C ASP A 384 16.37 33.76 19.31
N GLU A 385 16.84 34.99 19.14
CA GLU A 385 18.03 35.34 18.33
C GLU A 385 19.35 34.77 18.89
N ASN A 386 19.37 34.30 20.15
CA ASN A 386 20.55 33.70 20.79
C ASN A 386 20.50 32.16 20.77
N TRP A 387 19.51 31.56 20.12
CA TRP A 387 19.33 30.12 20.13
C TRP A 387 20.26 29.42 19.15
N GLU A 388 21.31 28.76 19.66
CA GLU A 388 22.17 27.88 18.88
C GLU A 388 21.64 26.43 18.91
N MET A 389 21.39 25.88 17.73
CA MET A 389 20.96 24.50 17.59
C MET A 389 22.11 23.53 17.91
N PRO A 390 21.92 22.51 18.77
CA PRO A 390 22.93 21.46 18.95
C PRO A 390 23.15 20.72 17.63
N PRO A 391 24.40 20.45 17.23
CA PRO A 391 24.68 19.80 15.96
C PRO A 391 24.05 18.39 15.93
N PRO A 392 23.46 17.96 14.80
CA PRO A 392 22.97 16.60 14.68
C PRO A 392 24.12 15.61 14.81
N PRO A 393 23.90 14.42 15.40
CA PRO A 393 24.92 13.39 15.46
C PRO A 393 25.37 12.97 14.05
N PRO A 394 26.62 12.52 13.89
CA PRO A 394 27.11 11.97 12.63
C PRO A 394 26.20 10.86 12.08
N PHE A 395 26.00 10.80 10.76
CA PHE A 395 25.22 9.71 10.15
C PHE A 395 25.82 8.34 10.44
N ALA A 396 27.14 8.24 10.52
CA ALA A 396 27.83 7.01 10.91
C ALA A 396 27.40 6.52 12.30
N ASP A 397 27.06 7.44 13.20
CA ASP A 397 26.59 7.10 14.55
C ASP A 397 25.10 6.74 14.61
N CYS A 398 24.34 7.06 13.57
CA CYS A 398 22.91 6.80 13.49
C CYS A 398 22.56 5.50 12.76
N ILE A 399 23.41 5.08 11.82
CA ILE A 399 23.11 3.98 10.91
C ILE A 399 23.53 2.64 11.54
N PRO A 400 22.74 1.56 11.40
CA PRO A 400 23.13 0.24 11.89
C PRO A 400 24.25 -0.39 11.04
N GLU A 401 25.22 -1.04 11.69
CA GLU A 401 26.41 -1.63 11.04
C GLU A 401 26.10 -2.80 10.10
N GLN A 402 25.00 -3.51 10.35
CA GLN A 402 24.57 -4.69 9.59
C GLN A 402 23.88 -4.37 8.25
N LEU A 403 23.71 -3.09 7.92
CA LEU A 403 22.93 -2.64 6.77
C LEU A 403 23.58 -3.06 5.45
N GLU A 404 22.78 -3.53 4.50
CA GLU A 404 23.21 -3.92 3.14
C GLU A 404 22.94 -2.81 2.11
N CYS A 405 21.83 -2.07 2.26
CA CYS A 405 21.48 -0.94 1.39
C CYS A 405 21.02 0.27 2.20
N LEU A 406 21.60 1.43 1.91
CA LEU A 406 21.19 2.73 2.44
C LEU A 406 20.70 3.64 1.32
N GLU A 407 19.54 4.25 1.50
CA GLU A 407 19.07 5.38 0.68
C GLU A 407 18.63 6.52 1.59
N ILE A 408 19.31 7.66 1.49
CA ILE A 408 18.96 8.89 2.18
C ILE A 408 18.39 9.85 1.12
N ARG A 409 17.17 10.35 1.36
CA ARG A 409 16.44 11.23 0.42
C ARG A 409 16.37 12.67 0.92
N ASN A 410 16.08 13.57 -0.02
CA ASN A 410 15.90 15.00 0.21
C ASN A 410 17.16 15.69 0.75
N CYS A 411 18.35 15.18 0.42
CA CYS A 411 19.61 15.83 0.78
C CYS A 411 19.68 17.24 0.17
N THR A 412 20.28 18.17 0.90
CA THR A 412 20.63 19.51 0.46
C THR A 412 22.15 19.70 0.48
N ILE A 413 22.62 20.85 0.00
CA ILE A 413 24.06 21.19 0.03
C ILE A 413 24.63 21.24 1.46
N GLU A 414 23.79 21.60 2.43
CA GLU A 414 24.18 21.70 3.84
C GLU A 414 24.47 20.32 4.45
N ASP A 415 24.06 19.24 3.79
CA ASP A 415 24.28 17.87 4.24
C ASP A 415 25.62 17.29 3.75
N LEU A 416 26.32 17.95 2.81
CA LEU A 416 27.59 17.45 2.27
C LEU A 416 28.67 17.18 3.34
N PRO A 417 28.82 17.97 4.42
CA PRO A 417 29.75 17.65 5.50
C PRO A 417 29.43 16.30 6.17
N GLN A 418 28.16 16.04 6.47
CA GLN A 418 27.70 14.77 7.06
C GLN A 418 27.86 13.60 6.09
N ILE A 419 27.62 13.82 4.80
CA ILE A 419 27.84 12.81 3.75
C ILE A 419 29.33 12.49 3.60
N THR A 420 30.20 13.50 3.72
CA THR A 420 31.66 13.34 3.69
C THR A 420 32.14 12.52 4.88
N GLU A 421 31.70 12.88 6.09
CA GLU A 421 32.03 12.13 7.31
C GLU A 421 31.55 10.67 7.23
N PHE A 422 30.35 10.45 6.67
CA PHE A 422 29.86 9.09 6.40
C PHE A 422 30.74 8.35 5.37
N ALA A 423 31.19 9.02 4.30
CA ALA A 423 32.08 8.44 3.30
C ALA A 423 33.44 8.04 3.89
N GLU A 424 33.97 8.84 4.82
CA GLU A 424 35.20 8.54 5.57
C GLU A 424 35.01 7.35 6.53
N ALA A 425 33.81 7.18 7.08
CA ALA A 425 33.45 6.11 8.01
C ALA A 425 32.92 4.82 7.35
N LEU A 426 32.99 4.67 6.01
CA LEU A 426 32.43 3.52 5.30
C LEU A 426 32.99 2.17 5.76
N GLU A 427 34.23 2.15 6.26
CA GLU A 427 34.87 0.93 6.79
C GLU A 427 34.12 0.35 8.01
N ASN A 428 33.33 1.17 8.71
CA ASN A 428 32.50 0.73 9.83
C ASN A 428 31.25 -0.05 9.40
N PHE A 429 30.96 -0.13 8.09
CA PHE A 429 29.77 -0.77 7.54
C PHE A 429 30.12 -1.95 6.62
N PRO A 430 30.66 -3.06 7.16
CA PRO A 430 31.26 -4.14 6.36
C PRO A 430 30.25 -4.93 5.50
N LYS A 431 28.95 -4.80 5.75
CA LYS A 431 27.89 -5.47 4.97
C LYS A 431 27.26 -4.57 3.91
N LEU A 432 27.58 -3.28 3.94
CA LEU A 432 26.99 -2.32 3.03
C LEU A 432 27.45 -2.61 1.60
N ARG A 433 26.51 -2.66 0.67
CA ARG A 433 26.77 -2.88 -0.75
C ARG A 433 26.56 -1.61 -1.57
N SER A 434 25.62 -0.78 -1.13
CA SER A 434 25.30 0.49 -1.78
C SER A 434 24.80 1.52 -0.78
N ALA A 435 25.32 2.75 -0.88
CA ALA A 435 24.70 3.92 -0.26
C ALA A 435 24.32 4.93 -1.34
N ARG A 436 23.09 5.44 -1.28
CA ARG A 436 22.58 6.44 -2.21
C ARG A 436 22.09 7.67 -1.46
N PHE A 437 22.50 8.84 -1.92
CA PHE A 437 22.05 10.13 -1.44
C PHE A 437 21.30 10.84 -2.57
N VAL A 438 19.99 10.96 -2.40
CA VAL A 438 19.08 11.55 -3.37
C VAL A 438 18.82 13.00 -2.99
N PHE A 439 19.27 13.93 -3.82
CA PHE A 439 19.08 15.36 -3.58
C PHE A 439 17.65 15.79 -3.88
N SER A 440 17.16 16.78 -3.14
CA SER A 440 15.81 17.33 -3.33
C SER A 440 15.65 17.93 -4.73
N ASP A 441 14.43 17.84 -5.27
CA ASP A 441 14.06 18.41 -6.57
C ASP A 441 13.78 19.93 -6.51
N ASP A 442 13.87 20.55 -5.32
CA ASP A 442 13.51 21.94 -5.10
C ASP A 442 14.75 22.86 -5.13
N PRO A 443 14.97 23.62 -6.21
CA PRO A 443 16.19 24.41 -6.39
C PRO A 443 16.34 25.52 -5.32
N ILE A 444 15.24 26.04 -4.79
CA ILE A 444 15.27 27.06 -3.72
C ILE A 444 15.77 26.46 -2.41
N GLU A 445 15.38 25.22 -2.11
CA GLU A 445 15.75 24.54 -0.87
C GLU A 445 17.17 23.95 -0.90
N CYS A 446 17.72 23.71 -2.09
CA CYS A 446 18.99 23.01 -2.23
C CYS A 446 20.20 23.93 -2.35
N GLY A 447 20.01 25.23 -2.62
CA GLY A 447 21.10 26.20 -2.76
C GLY A 447 21.94 26.02 -4.03
N TRP A 448 21.37 25.40 -5.09
CA TRP A 448 22.00 25.19 -6.40
C TRP A 448 21.18 25.85 -7.52
N GLU A 449 21.85 26.25 -8.61
CA GLU A 449 21.18 26.74 -9.84
C GLU A 449 20.48 25.61 -10.62
N GLU A 450 21.05 24.39 -10.61
CA GLU A 450 20.49 23.19 -11.22
C GLU A 450 20.56 22.00 -10.26
N LYS A 451 19.63 21.03 -10.40
CA LYS A 451 19.60 19.85 -9.51
C LYS A 451 20.89 19.01 -9.69
N PRO A 452 21.65 18.75 -8.61
CA PRO A 452 22.83 17.90 -8.69
C PRO A 452 22.45 16.43 -8.97
N LYS A 453 23.40 15.67 -9.54
CA LYS A 453 23.24 14.22 -9.68
C LYS A 453 23.22 13.58 -8.29
N ASP A 454 22.39 12.55 -8.13
CA ASP A 454 22.40 11.72 -6.92
C ASP A 454 23.79 11.12 -6.70
N LEU A 455 24.27 11.13 -5.45
CA LEU A 455 25.52 10.47 -5.10
C LEU A 455 25.23 8.99 -4.85
N ILE A 456 26.04 8.14 -5.46
CA ILE A 456 25.95 6.68 -5.31
C ILE A 456 27.34 6.17 -4.93
N PHE A 457 27.44 5.63 -3.72
CA PHE A 457 28.65 4.96 -3.26
C PHE A 457 28.49 3.46 -3.53
N ASP A 458 29.32 2.96 -4.45
CA ASP A 458 29.47 1.55 -4.74
C ASP A 458 30.59 0.99 -3.85
N MET A 459 30.25 0.05 -2.97
CA MET A 459 31.20 -0.49 -1.98
C MET A 459 32.24 -1.43 -2.59
N ASN A 460 32.18 -1.69 -3.91
CA ASN A 460 33.29 -2.31 -4.66
C ASN A 460 34.43 -1.31 -4.96
N ARG A 461 34.25 -0.03 -4.63
CA ARG A 461 35.22 1.04 -4.86
C ARG A 461 35.82 1.55 -3.55
N PRO A 462 37.04 2.10 -3.56
CA PRO A 462 37.68 2.65 -2.36
C PRO A 462 36.88 3.82 -1.76
N SER A 463 36.88 3.96 -0.43
CA SER A 463 36.26 5.08 0.29
C SER A 463 36.75 6.46 -0.18
N SER A 464 38.02 6.56 -0.60
CA SER A 464 38.59 7.78 -1.18
C SER A 464 37.86 8.26 -2.45
N GLU A 465 37.28 7.34 -3.23
CA GLU A 465 36.49 7.68 -4.41
C GLU A 465 35.13 8.27 -4.01
N ALA A 466 34.50 7.73 -2.96
CA ALA A 466 33.27 8.31 -2.40
C ALA A 466 33.50 9.73 -1.87
N VAL A 467 34.61 9.96 -1.14
CA VAL A 467 35.01 11.30 -0.67
C VAL A 467 35.26 12.24 -1.85
N GLN A 468 35.92 11.77 -2.91
CA GLN A 468 36.16 12.58 -4.10
C GLN A 468 34.86 12.97 -4.82
N LEU A 469 33.89 12.05 -4.94
CA LEU A 469 32.57 12.36 -5.52
C LEU A 469 31.84 13.48 -4.76
N VAL A 470 31.97 13.51 -3.43
CA VAL A 470 31.38 14.58 -2.61
C VAL A 470 32.09 15.92 -2.84
N LYS A 471 33.43 15.91 -2.94
CA LYS A 471 34.23 17.11 -3.25
C LYS A 471 33.94 17.67 -4.64
N ASP A 472 33.90 16.81 -5.65
CA ASP A 472 33.58 17.19 -7.03
C ASP A 472 32.18 17.84 -7.12
N LEU A 473 31.25 17.41 -6.26
CA LEU A 473 29.94 18.03 -6.16
C LEU A 473 30.00 19.37 -5.42
N TYR A 474 30.72 19.46 -4.30
CA TYR A 474 30.90 20.72 -3.56
C TYR A 474 31.52 21.82 -4.43
N ASP A 475 32.48 21.47 -5.30
CA ASP A 475 33.16 22.40 -6.22
C ASP A 475 32.28 22.86 -7.40
N GLN A 476 31.11 22.24 -7.62
CA GLN A 476 30.12 22.68 -8.62
C GLN A 476 29.18 23.78 -8.10
N LYS A 477 29.30 24.15 -6.82
CA LYS A 477 28.52 25.22 -6.18
C LYS A 477 29.05 26.58 -6.63
#